data_AF-A0A452Y3S8-F1
#
_entry.id   AF-A0A452Y3S8-F1
#
_cell.length_a   1.000
_cell.length_b   1.000
_cell.length_c   1.000
_cell.angle_alpha   90.00
_cell.angle_beta   90.00
_cell.angle_gamma   90.00
#
_symmetry.space_group_name_H-M   'P 1'
#
loop_
_entity.id
_entity.type
_entity.pdbx_description
1 polymer ?
#
loop_
_entity_poly.entity_id
_entity_poly.type
_entity_poly.pdbx_seq_one_letter_code
_entity_poly.pdbx_strand_id
1 'polypeptide(L)'
;MDGGAPPAIAPDAVINLELGDPTMYEAFWREVGERSAVVIPGWSGMSYFSNAQSLCWYLDPEFEREVRLVHRLVGNTAVDDGYHLVVGTGATQLFQAAMYALSPPGAERPVGVVSPAPYYSVIKIKRSKCKFNYIRGVGCLTWL
;
A
#
# COMPACT_ATOMS: atom_id res chain seq x y z
N MET A 1 12.04 19.50 -24.72
CA MET A 1 10.79 20.02 -24.12
C MET A 1 11.18 21.14 -23.18
N ASP A 2 10.47 22.26 -23.29
CA ASP A 2 10.98 23.59 -22.95
C ASP A 2 11.43 23.73 -21.49
N GLY A 3 12.68 24.13 -21.32
CA GLY A 3 13.28 24.55 -20.04
C GLY A 3 12.75 25.91 -19.57
N GLY A 4 11.43 26.10 -19.65
CA GLY A 4 10.76 27.28 -19.12
C GLY A 4 10.86 27.27 -17.60
N ALA A 5 11.25 28.41 -17.04
CA ALA A 5 11.27 28.61 -15.59
C ALA A 5 9.90 28.23 -15.01
N PRO A 6 9.85 27.53 -13.86
CA PRO A 6 8.58 27.25 -13.20
C PRO A 6 7.82 28.56 -12.99
N PRO A 7 6.49 28.57 -13.20
CA PRO A 7 5.70 29.79 -13.06
C PRO A 7 5.96 30.41 -11.68
N ALA A 8 6.13 31.73 -11.65
CA ALA A 8 6.34 32.45 -10.40
C ALA A 8 5.18 32.16 -9.43
N ILE A 9 5.52 31.75 -8.21
CA ILE A 9 4.52 31.47 -7.17
C ILE A 9 3.86 32.80 -6.79
N ALA A 10 2.53 32.84 -6.83
CA ALA A 10 1.78 34.03 -6.42
C ALA A 10 2.05 34.36 -4.94
N PRO A 11 2.10 35.64 -4.54
CA PRO A 11 2.38 36.04 -3.15
C PRO A 11 1.39 35.48 -2.12
N ASP A 12 0.17 35.17 -2.56
CA ASP A 12 -0.93 34.61 -1.78
C ASP A 12 -1.11 33.09 -1.97
N ALA A 13 -0.17 32.43 -2.65
CA ALA A 13 -0.24 31.00 -2.89
C ALA A 13 -0.23 30.22 -1.57
N VAL A 14 -1.18 29.30 -1.44
CA VAL A 14 -1.24 28.39 -0.29
C VAL A 14 -0.24 27.26 -0.49
N ILE A 15 0.75 27.19 0.40
CA ILE A 15 1.70 26.07 0.47
C ILE A 15 1.04 24.95 1.28
N ASN A 16 0.52 23.93 0.60
CA ASN A 16 -0.10 22.78 1.25
C ASN A 16 0.96 21.75 1.68
N LEU A 17 1.18 21.64 2.99
CA LEU A 17 2.04 20.62 3.62
C LEU A 17 1.24 19.69 4.54
N GLU A 18 -0.10 19.70 4.45
CA GLU A 18 -0.96 18.90 5.31
C GLU A 18 -0.92 17.41 4.92
N LEU A 19 -0.72 17.14 3.64
CA LEU A 19 -0.64 15.79 3.09
C LEU A 19 0.82 15.42 2.86
N GLY A 20 1.20 14.22 3.29
CA GLY A 20 2.50 13.63 2.94
C GLY A 20 2.51 13.07 1.51
N ASP A 21 2.10 13.88 0.53
CA ASP A 21 2.12 13.52 -0.90
C ASP A 21 3.58 13.52 -1.40
N PRO A 22 4.14 12.38 -1.83
CA PRO A 22 5.58 12.22 -2.05
C PRO A 22 6.07 12.76 -3.41
N THR A 23 5.54 13.89 -3.87
CA THR A 23 5.90 14.51 -5.17
C THR A 23 7.37 14.92 -5.27
N MET A 24 8.07 15.01 -4.14
CA MET A 24 9.52 15.29 -4.08
C MET A 24 10.39 14.31 -4.89
N TYR A 25 9.92 13.08 -5.13
CA TYR A 25 10.66 12.08 -5.91
C TYR A 25 10.42 12.17 -7.43
N GLU A 26 9.57 13.09 -7.90
CA GLU A 26 9.22 13.19 -9.32
C GLU A 26 10.46 13.50 -10.19
N ALA A 27 11.31 14.42 -9.74
CA ALA A 27 12.53 14.78 -10.48
C ALA A 27 13.47 13.58 -10.69
N PHE A 28 13.62 12.74 -9.65
CA PHE A 28 14.42 11.52 -9.72
C PHE A 28 13.87 10.56 -10.79
N TRP A 29 12.57 10.27 -10.77
CA TRP A 29 11.98 9.34 -11.74
C TRP A 29 12.01 9.87 -13.17
N ARG A 30 11.89 11.21 -13.36
CA ARG A 30 12.08 11.83 -14.67
C ARG A 30 13.51 11.67 -15.18
N GLU A 31 14.51 11.74 -14.31
CA GLU A 31 15.92 11.53 -14.67
C GLU A 31 16.22 10.07 -15.03
N VAL A 32 15.60 9.11 -14.33
CA VAL A 32 15.71 7.67 -14.66
C VAL A 32 15.18 7.38 -16.08
N GLY A 33 14.13 8.09 -16.50
CA GLY A 33 13.62 8.09 -17.86
C GLY A 33 13.18 6.69 -18.35
N GLU A 34 13.58 6.34 -19.57
CA GLU A 34 13.19 5.09 -20.24
C GLU A 34 13.61 3.81 -19.49
N ARG A 35 14.60 3.89 -18.59
CA ARG A 35 15.04 2.74 -17.78
C ARG A 35 13.97 2.24 -16.82
N SER A 36 13.03 3.10 -16.44
CA SER A 36 11.87 2.76 -15.60
C SER A 36 10.55 2.70 -16.37
N ALA A 37 10.58 2.81 -17.70
CA ALA A 37 9.38 2.71 -18.51
C ALA A 37 8.86 1.26 -18.51
N VAL A 38 7.54 1.10 -18.42
CA VAL A 38 6.86 -0.20 -18.42
C VAL A 38 5.92 -0.26 -19.63
N VAL A 39 6.07 -1.32 -20.44
CA VAL A 39 5.13 -1.63 -21.52
C VAL A 39 4.21 -2.74 -21.04
N ILE A 40 2.90 -2.49 -21.02
CA ILE A 40 1.89 -3.47 -20.63
C ILE A 40 1.19 -3.97 -21.90
N PRO A 41 1.44 -5.21 -22.35
CA PRO A 41 0.72 -5.79 -23.48
C PRO A 41 -0.79 -5.85 -23.23
N GLY A 42 -1.60 -5.69 -24.28
CA GLY A 42 -3.07 -5.66 -24.13
C GLY A 42 -3.71 -6.95 -23.60
N TRP A 43 -3.00 -8.07 -23.61
CA TRP A 43 -3.43 -9.34 -23.03
C TRP A 43 -2.89 -9.58 -21.62
N SER A 44 -1.98 -8.74 -21.13
CA SER A 44 -1.34 -8.91 -19.83
C SER A 44 -2.34 -8.68 -18.70
N GLY A 45 -2.26 -9.49 -17.65
CA GLY A 45 -3.09 -9.33 -16.44
C GLY A 45 -4.58 -9.64 -16.62
N MET A 46 -4.99 -10.36 -17.68
CA MET A 46 -6.40 -10.73 -17.88
C MET A 46 -6.91 -11.82 -16.90
N SER A 47 -6.01 -12.65 -16.37
CA SER A 47 -6.34 -13.68 -15.38
C SER A 47 -6.48 -13.04 -13.99
N TYR A 48 -7.47 -13.50 -13.20
CA TYR A 48 -7.54 -13.17 -11.78
C TYR A 48 -6.36 -13.73 -10.97
N PHE A 49 -5.78 -14.83 -11.42
CA PHE A 49 -4.70 -15.52 -10.72
C PHE A 49 -3.33 -15.13 -11.29
N SER A 50 -2.43 -14.71 -10.40
CA SER A 50 -1.00 -14.54 -10.68
C SER A 50 -0.23 -15.82 -10.37
N ASN A 51 -0.59 -16.50 -9.28
CA ASN A 51 -0.03 -17.81 -8.91
C ASN A 51 -1.06 -18.58 -8.07
N ALA A 52 -1.84 -19.45 -8.71
CA ALA A 52 -2.92 -20.19 -8.04
C ALA A 52 -2.45 -21.14 -6.93
N GLN A 53 -1.16 -21.45 -6.87
CA GLN A 53 -0.56 -22.33 -5.86
C GLN A 53 -0.04 -21.56 -4.63
N SER A 54 0.04 -20.23 -4.71
CA SER A 54 0.50 -19.38 -3.60
C SER A 54 -0.62 -19.09 -2.59
N LEU A 55 -0.24 -18.86 -1.33
CA LEU A 55 -1.14 -18.34 -0.29
C LEU A 55 -1.78 -17.02 -0.74
N CYS A 56 -0.98 -16.14 -1.33
CA CYS A 56 -1.43 -14.88 -1.92
C CYS A 56 -1.54 -15.10 -3.43
N TRP A 57 -2.63 -15.70 -3.90
CA TRP A 57 -2.76 -16.14 -5.30
C TRP A 57 -2.81 -15.02 -6.33
N TYR A 58 -3.05 -13.78 -5.88
CA TYR A 58 -3.02 -12.55 -6.67
C TYR A 58 -1.70 -11.78 -6.55
N LEU A 59 -0.68 -12.36 -5.89
CA LEU A 59 0.67 -11.82 -5.85
C LEU A 59 1.42 -12.24 -7.11
N ASP A 60 1.88 -11.25 -7.86
CA ASP A 60 2.79 -11.47 -8.97
C ASP A 60 4.15 -12.01 -8.46
N PRO A 61 4.64 -13.16 -8.97
CA PRO A 61 5.89 -13.76 -8.52
C PRO A 61 7.14 -12.92 -8.80
N GLU A 62 7.14 -12.15 -9.89
CA GLU A 62 8.25 -11.25 -10.22
C GLU A 62 8.26 -10.07 -9.25
N PHE A 63 7.09 -9.52 -8.93
CA PHE A 63 6.97 -8.49 -7.89
C PHE A 63 7.45 -9.00 -6.52
N GLU A 64 7.07 -10.22 -6.11
CA GLU A 64 7.55 -10.81 -4.85
C GLU A 64 9.09 -10.89 -4.82
N ARG A 65 9.70 -11.36 -5.91
CA ARG A 65 11.15 -11.48 -6.06
C ARG A 65 11.84 -10.13 -5.88
N GLU A 66 11.36 -9.10 -6.57
CA GLU A 66 11.97 -7.76 -6.49
C GLU A 66 11.80 -7.11 -5.11
N VAL A 67 10.64 -7.29 -4.44
CA VAL A 67 10.45 -6.79 -3.08
C VAL A 67 11.43 -7.46 -2.11
N ARG A 68 11.61 -8.79 -2.20
CA ARG A 68 12.59 -9.51 -1.39
C ARG A 68 14.02 -9.07 -1.70
N LEU A 69 14.35 -8.82 -2.96
CA LEU A 69 15.66 -8.33 -3.37
C LEU A 69 15.96 -6.95 -2.77
N VAL A 70 15.03 -6.01 -2.85
CA VAL A 70 15.20 -4.67 -2.26
C VAL A 70 15.40 -4.76 -0.74
N HIS A 71 14.59 -5.54 -0.03
CA HIS A 71 14.75 -5.73 1.41
C HIS A 71 16.09 -6.37 1.78
N ARG A 72 16.58 -7.31 0.97
CA ARG A 72 17.89 -7.93 1.17
C ARG A 72 19.04 -6.94 0.95
N LEU A 73 18.97 -6.14 -0.10
CA LEU A 73 20.01 -5.17 -0.45
C LEU A 73 20.08 -4.01 0.55
N VAL A 74 18.93 -3.52 1.01
CA VAL A 74 18.85 -2.44 2.00
C VAL A 74 19.12 -2.97 3.42
N GLY A 75 18.81 -4.24 3.69
CA GLY A 75 19.02 -4.87 5.00
C GLY A 75 18.06 -4.36 6.08
N ASN A 76 16.87 -3.90 5.69
CA ASN A 76 15.89 -3.31 6.62
C ASN A 76 14.89 -4.30 7.22
N THR A 77 14.78 -5.52 6.67
CA THR A 77 13.83 -6.56 7.12
C THR A 77 14.41 -7.95 6.85
N ALA A 78 14.05 -8.93 7.69
CA ALA A 78 14.35 -10.34 7.45
C ALA A 78 13.57 -10.86 6.23
N VAL A 79 14.27 -11.53 5.31
CA VAL A 79 13.71 -12.04 4.04
C VAL A 79 13.78 -13.57 3.93
N ASP A 80 13.88 -14.26 5.06
CA ASP A 80 13.95 -15.72 5.12
C ASP A 80 12.61 -16.40 4.78
N ASP A 81 12.66 -17.72 4.64
CA ASP A 81 11.53 -18.58 4.24
C ASP A 81 10.45 -18.69 5.33
N GLY A 82 10.67 -18.13 6.52
CA GLY A 82 9.67 -18.09 7.61
C GLY A 82 8.58 -17.03 7.40
N TYR A 83 8.74 -16.13 6.42
CA TYR A 83 7.82 -15.02 6.18
C TYR A 83 7.07 -15.14 4.86
N HIS A 84 5.74 -15.05 4.93
CA HIS A 84 4.86 -14.91 3.77
C HIS A 84 4.72 -13.44 3.37
N LEU A 85 4.76 -13.18 2.06
CA LEU A 85 4.48 -11.86 1.50
C LEU A 85 2.99 -11.77 1.11
N VAL A 86 2.33 -10.71 1.57
CA VAL A 86 0.94 -10.40 1.23
C VAL A 86 0.89 -8.99 0.67
N VAL A 87 0.26 -8.82 -0.48
CA VAL A 87 0.06 -7.51 -1.12
C VAL A 87 -1.35 -6.98 -0.88
N GLY A 88 -1.47 -5.65 -0.92
CA GLY A 88 -2.74 -4.95 -0.81
C GLY A 88 -2.63 -3.56 -1.41
N THR A 89 -3.77 -2.93 -1.65
CA THR A 89 -3.89 -1.57 -2.18
C THR A 89 -3.50 -0.55 -1.12
N GLY A 90 -2.18 -0.43 -0.93
CA GLY A 90 -1.54 0.39 0.09
C GLY A 90 -1.54 -0.25 1.49
N ALA A 91 -0.60 0.21 2.32
CA ALA A 91 -0.48 -0.21 3.72
C ALA A 91 -1.77 0.03 4.54
N THR A 92 -2.57 1.01 4.10
CA THR A 92 -3.94 1.31 4.54
C THR A 92 -4.84 0.07 4.54
N GLN A 93 -4.85 -0.72 3.47
CA GLN A 93 -5.65 -1.96 3.40
C GLN A 93 -5.02 -3.07 4.25
N LEU A 94 -3.70 -3.25 4.13
CA LEU A 94 -2.96 -4.27 4.87
C LEU A 94 -3.10 -4.12 6.38
N PHE A 95 -3.08 -2.89 6.91
CA PHE A 95 -3.32 -2.62 8.32
C PHE A 95 -4.70 -3.11 8.77
N GLN A 96 -5.75 -2.87 7.98
CA GLN A 96 -7.09 -3.36 8.29
C GLN A 96 -7.19 -4.88 8.20
N ALA A 97 -6.57 -5.48 7.19
CA ALA A 97 -6.52 -6.93 7.03
C ALA A 97 -5.80 -7.61 8.20
N ALA A 98 -4.66 -7.06 8.64
CA ALA A 98 -3.93 -7.55 9.80
C ALA A 98 -4.77 -7.41 11.08
N MET A 99 -5.44 -6.28 11.29
CA MET A 99 -6.33 -6.10 12.44
C MET A 99 -7.49 -7.12 12.44
N TYR A 100 -8.04 -7.42 11.26
CA TYR A 100 -9.07 -8.43 11.10
C TYR A 100 -8.53 -9.83 11.40
N ALA A 101 -7.40 -10.21 10.81
CA ALA A 101 -6.80 -11.53 10.98
C ALA A 101 -6.37 -11.82 12.43
N LEU A 102 -5.92 -10.79 13.17
CA LEU A 102 -5.51 -10.90 14.57
C LEU A 102 -6.70 -10.86 15.56
N SER A 103 -7.89 -10.49 15.10
CA SER A 103 -9.05 -10.41 15.99
C SER A 103 -9.62 -11.82 16.28
N PRO A 104 -9.95 -12.15 17.55
CA PRO A 104 -10.53 -13.45 17.86
C PRO A 104 -11.87 -13.67 17.15
N PRO A 105 -12.09 -14.84 16.54
CA PRO A 105 -13.36 -15.14 15.91
C PRO A 105 -14.46 -15.19 16.97
N GLY A 106 -15.54 -14.44 16.75
CA GLY A 106 -16.70 -14.43 17.66
C GLY A 106 -16.48 -13.65 18.96
N ALA A 107 -15.51 -12.74 19.02
CA ALA A 107 -15.30 -11.89 20.18
C ALA A 107 -16.60 -11.15 20.56
N GLU A 108 -17.07 -11.32 21.80
CA GLU A 108 -18.27 -10.64 22.32
C GLU A 108 -18.06 -9.13 22.49
N ARG A 109 -16.80 -8.69 22.52
CA ARG A 109 -16.40 -7.29 22.69
C ARG A 109 -15.35 -6.91 21.64
N PRO A 110 -15.34 -5.66 21.15
CA PRO A 110 -14.33 -5.21 20.21
C PRO A 110 -12.90 -5.34 20.75
N VAL A 111 -11.97 -5.77 19.90
CA VAL A 111 -10.54 -5.85 20.25
C VAL A 111 -9.96 -4.44 20.47
N GLY A 112 -9.23 -4.27 21.57
CA GLY A 112 -8.55 -3.02 21.88
C GLY A 112 -7.35 -2.78 20.97
N VAL A 113 -7.49 -1.88 19.99
CA VAL A 113 -6.39 -1.45 19.10
C VAL A 113 -5.79 -0.16 19.64
N VAL A 114 -4.51 -0.19 20.03
CA VAL A 114 -3.80 0.97 20.60
C VAL A 114 -2.49 1.22 19.88
N SER A 115 -2.05 2.48 19.88
CA SER A 115 -0.75 2.91 19.36
C SER A 115 -0.18 3.99 20.30
N PRO A 116 1.11 3.93 20.69
CA PRO A 116 1.73 4.93 21.55
C PRO A 116 1.70 6.32 20.90
N ALA A 117 1.44 7.37 21.69
CA ALA A 117 1.43 8.75 21.19
C ALA A 117 2.86 9.32 21.09
N PRO A 118 3.14 10.20 20.09
CA PRO A 118 2.27 10.59 18.98
C PRO A 118 2.12 9.47 17.93
N TYR A 119 0.91 9.29 17.40
CA TYR A 119 0.58 8.21 16.47
C TYR A 119 0.05 8.73 15.13
N TYR A 120 0.09 7.87 14.11
CA TYR A 120 -0.46 8.17 12.79
C TYR A 120 -1.98 8.34 12.87
N SER A 121 -2.48 9.52 12.46
CA SER A 121 -3.89 9.93 12.64
C SER A 121 -4.90 9.00 11.96
N VAL A 122 -4.51 8.34 10.87
CA VAL A 122 -5.34 7.36 10.14
C VAL A 122 -5.71 6.17 11.01
N ILE A 123 -4.86 5.76 11.95
CA ILE A 123 -5.17 4.66 12.89
C ILE A 123 -6.42 5.00 13.70
N LYS A 124 -6.54 6.26 14.16
CA LYS A 124 -7.72 6.75 14.89
C LYS A 124 -8.96 6.78 14.00
N ILE A 125 -8.86 7.31 12.78
CA ILE A 125 -9.99 7.43 11.84
C ILE A 125 -10.52 6.04 11.44
N LYS A 126 -9.61 5.11 11.12
CA LYS A 126 -9.99 3.75 10.72
C LYS A 126 -10.61 2.96 11.86
N ARG A 127 -10.13 3.13 13.10
CA ARG A 127 -10.77 2.54 14.29
C ARG A 127 -12.21 3.03 14.46
N SER A 128 -12.49 4.32 14.23
CA SER A 128 -13.84 4.88 14.36
C SER A 128 -14.80 4.36 13.29
N LYS A 129 -14.31 4.16 12.06
CA LYS A 129 -15.11 3.73 10.90
C LYS A 129 -15.29 2.20 10.85
N CYS A 130 -14.26 1.41 11.17
CA CYS A 130 -14.35 -0.04 11.30
C CYS A 130 -14.69 -0.42 12.74
N LYS A 131 -15.96 -0.28 13.14
CA LYS A 131 -16.47 -1.01 14.31
C LYS A 131 -16.57 -2.48 13.91
N PHE A 132 -15.61 -3.29 14.34
CA PHE A 132 -15.43 -4.71 14.00
C PHE A 132 -16.60 -5.65 14.38
N ASN A 133 -17.72 -5.13 14.88
CA ASN A 133 -18.94 -5.89 15.16
C ASN A 133 -19.91 -5.97 13.96
N TYR A 134 -19.61 -5.31 12.83
CA TYR A 134 -20.53 -5.24 11.67
C TYR A 134 -19.86 -5.61 10.34
N ILE A 135 -18.99 -6.63 10.32
CA ILE A 135 -18.48 -7.21 9.07
C ILE A 135 -18.39 -8.73 9.22
N ARG A 136 -19.53 -9.40 9.44
CA ARG A 136 -19.70 -10.83 9.11
C ARG A 136 -20.68 -11.05 7.95
N GLY A 137 -21.00 -10.00 7.21
CA GLY A 137 -21.79 -10.07 5.99
C GLY A 137 -21.36 -8.93 5.08
N VAL A 138 -21.39 -9.21 3.78
CA VAL A 138 -21.01 -8.33 2.67
C VAL A 138 -19.51 -8.34 2.39
N GLY A 139 -19.13 -9.26 1.49
CA GLY A 139 -18.02 -9.02 0.58
C GLY A 139 -18.19 -7.63 -0.02
N CYS A 140 -17.19 -6.79 0.17
CA CYS A 140 -17.11 -5.51 -0.51
C CYS A 140 -16.75 -5.83 -1.97
N LEU A 141 -17.77 -6.12 -2.78
CA LEU A 141 -17.76 -5.70 -4.17
C LEU A 141 -17.51 -4.19 -4.16
N THR A 142 -16.43 -3.76 -4.80
CA THR A 142 -16.38 -2.53 -5.60
C THR A 142 -15.11 -2.53 -6.45
N TRP A 143 -15.33 -2.82 -7.74
CA TRP A 143 -14.48 -2.58 -8.93
C TRP A 143 -13.20 -3.44 -9.05
N LEU A 144 -13.09 -4.45 -9.91
CA LEU A 144 -13.87 -4.98 -11.04
C LEU A 144 -14.46 -6.36 -10.74
#